data_AF-A0A2V5HE59-F1
#
_entry.id   AF-A0A2V5HE59-F1
#
_cell.length_a   1.000
_cell.length_b   1.000
_cell.length_c   1.000
_cell.angle_alpha   90.00
_cell.angle_beta   90.00
_cell.angle_gamma   90.00
#
_symmetry.space_group_name_H-M   'P 1'
#
loop_
_entity.id
_entity.type
_entity.pdbx_description
1 polymer ?
#
loop_
_entity_poly.entity_id
_entity_poly.type
_entity_poly.pdbx_seq_one_letter_code
_entity_poly.pdbx_strand_id
1 'polypeptide(L)'
;MSDSFVLYRYDPSYAAAVVFTIGFLVTGLGHAWQATKSGSRFMTPFIIGIAFETLGYALRAVSAKQTPNWSVAPYAGQSLLLLLGPSLLAASVYMILGRIIRLVEGDTRSPIRPAKLTKIFVTGDVLSFLFQSGGGGILAQAKTSSKVKLGERMIIIGLFVQIIFFGVFMAVSAVFHRRIRDRPTETSIGLAVPWERLLMVLYVASALIMVRSIYRVAEYIQGSQGSLQGHEVFIYVFDATLMLLGCLALNICHPSQVLQDKGLYDEPLV
;
A
#
# COMPACT_ATOMS: atom_id res chain seq x y z
N MET A 1 26.69 -9.31 -25.36
CA MET A 1 26.13 -8.53 -24.23
C MET A 1 25.37 -9.53 -23.37
N SER A 2 25.71 -9.68 -22.10
CA SER A 2 25.18 -10.76 -21.26
C SER A 2 23.66 -10.64 -21.10
N ASP A 3 22.92 -11.66 -21.52
CA ASP A 3 21.45 -11.85 -21.36
C ASP A 3 21.02 -12.06 -19.89
N SER A 4 21.84 -11.63 -18.93
CA SER A 4 21.62 -11.76 -17.49
C SER A 4 20.90 -10.52 -16.94
N PHE A 5 19.99 -10.73 -16.01
CA PHE A 5 19.32 -9.65 -15.28
C PHE A 5 20.36 -8.74 -14.59
N VAL A 6 20.23 -7.42 -14.78
CA VAL A 6 21.07 -6.41 -14.13
C VAL A 6 20.29 -5.80 -12.98
N LEU A 7 20.87 -5.80 -11.77
CA LEU A 7 20.19 -5.33 -10.55
C LEU A 7 19.87 -3.84 -10.61
N TYR A 8 20.84 -3.02 -11.04
CA TYR A 8 20.64 -1.58 -11.23
C TYR A 8 21.27 -1.10 -12.52
N ARG A 9 20.57 -0.17 -13.19
CA ARG A 9 21.06 0.51 -14.40
C ARG A 9 21.51 1.95 -14.13
N TYR A 10 21.49 2.33 -12.86
CA TYR A 10 21.91 3.60 -12.30
C TYR A 10 22.57 3.32 -10.94
N ASP A 11 23.33 4.28 -10.43
CA ASP A 11 23.90 4.18 -9.08
C ASP A 11 22.87 4.67 -8.05
N PRO A 12 22.40 3.82 -7.12
CA PRO A 12 21.36 4.23 -6.17
C PRO A 12 21.86 5.29 -5.20
N SER A 13 21.04 6.30 -4.93
CA SER A 13 21.35 7.39 -4.01
C SER A 13 21.18 6.95 -2.56
N TYR A 14 22.30 6.85 -1.84
CA TYR A 14 22.31 6.56 -0.41
C TYR A 14 21.53 7.61 0.38
N ALA A 15 21.72 8.89 0.07
CA ALA A 15 21.07 9.99 0.79
C ALA A 15 19.54 9.93 0.63
N ALA A 16 19.04 9.71 -0.60
CA ALA A 16 17.61 9.61 -0.84
C ALA A 16 17.01 8.40 -0.10
N ALA A 17 17.66 7.23 -0.16
CA ALA A 17 17.21 6.05 0.56
C ALA A 17 17.11 6.30 2.07
N VAL A 18 18.12 6.94 2.67
CA VAL A 18 18.11 7.29 4.11
C VAL A 18 17.00 8.26 4.48
N VAL A 19 16.75 9.29 3.66
CA VAL A 19 15.66 10.26 3.91
C VAL A 19 14.31 9.55 3.98
N PHE A 20 14.01 8.67 3.02
CA PHE A 20 12.75 7.93 3.04
C PHE A 20 12.68 6.91 4.17
N THR A 21 13.78 6.21 4.50
CA THR A 21 13.83 5.34 5.70
C THR A 21 13.46 6.10 6.96
N ILE A 22 14.05 7.27 7.20
CA ILE A 22 13.75 8.09 8.38
C ILE A 22 12.30 8.57 8.33
N GLY A 23 11.81 9.02 7.17
CA GLY A 23 10.43 9.48 7.00
C GLY A 23 9.39 8.41 7.35
N PHE A 24 9.55 7.19 6.83
CA PHE A 24 8.68 6.06 7.16
C PHE A 24 8.83 5.63 8.61
N LEU A 25 10.05 5.61 9.16
CA LEU A 25 10.28 5.25 10.56
C LEU A 25 9.55 6.23 11.51
N VAL A 26 9.74 7.54 11.34
CA VAL A 26 9.09 8.57 12.16
C VAL A 26 7.57 8.48 12.05
N THR A 27 7.06 8.31 10.83
CA THR A 27 5.62 8.16 10.58
C THR A 27 5.07 6.89 11.21
N GLY A 28 5.79 5.78 11.12
CA GLY A 28 5.43 4.49 11.71
C GLY A 28 5.42 4.53 13.24
N LEU A 29 6.40 5.19 13.86
CA LEU A 29 6.42 5.43 15.30
C LEU A 29 5.22 6.29 15.75
N GLY A 30 4.86 7.30 14.96
CA GLY A 30 3.64 8.09 15.18
C GLY A 30 2.38 7.23 15.19
N HIS A 31 2.19 6.40 14.17
CA HIS A 31 1.06 5.45 14.10
C HIS A 31 1.07 4.44 15.23
N ALA A 32 2.23 3.89 15.60
CA ALA A 32 2.35 2.95 16.71
C ALA A 32 1.99 3.59 18.06
N TRP A 33 2.44 4.83 18.30
CA TRP A 33 2.07 5.59 19.49
C TRP A 33 0.56 5.90 19.53
N GLN A 34 -0.01 6.35 18.41
CA GLN A 34 -1.46 6.62 18.33
C GLN A 34 -2.28 5.33 18.53
N ALA A 35 -1.84 4.21 17.96
CA ALA A 35 -2.54 2.94 18.06
C ALA A 35 -2.49 2.34 19.47
N THR A 36 -1.35 2.46 20.15
CA THR A 36 -1.22 2.01 21.55
C THR A 36 -2.03 2.89 22.50
N LYS A 37 -1.99 4.22 22.33
CA LYS A 37 -2.75 5.17 23.17
C LYS A 37 -4.27 5.01 23.00
N SER A 38 -4.73 4.74 21.79
CA SER A 38 -6.17 4.64 21.48
C SER A 38 -6.71 3.21 21.44
N GLY A 39 -5.88 2.19 21.65
CA GLY A 39 -6.29 0.77 21.56
C GLY A 39 -6.65 0.29 20.15
N SER A 40 -6.30 1.01 19.08
CA SER A 40 -6.72 0.72 17.71
C SER A 40 -5.93 -0.44 17.06
N ARG A 41 -6.11 -1.66 17.58
CA ARG A 41 -5.43 -2.88 17.09
C ARG A 41 -5.68 -3.18 15.61
N PHE A 42 -6.78 -2.71 15.04
CA PHE A 42 -7.08 -2.87 13.61
C PHE A 42 -6.07 -2.16 12.69
N MET A 43 -5.28 -1.20 13.21
CA MET A 43 -4.20 -0.53 12.49
C MET A 43 -2.91 -1.36 12.38
N THR A 44 -2.86 -2.56 12.96
CA THR A 44 -1.66 -3.41 12.94
C THR A 44 -1.13 -3.69 11.52
N PRO A 45 -1.96 -4.07 10.53
CA PRO A 45 -1.46 -4.27 9.16
C PRO A 45 -0.84 -3.01 8.57
N PHE A 46 -1.39 -1.82 8.88
CA PHE A 46 -0.86 -0.54 8.42
C PHE A 46 0.54 -0.28 8.97
N ILE A 47 0.74 -0.51 10.27
CA ILE A 47 2.04 -0.33 10.94
C ILE A 47 3.06 -1.32 10.38
N ILE A 48 2.67 -2.58 10.14
CA ILE A 48 3.54 -3.57 9.49
C ILE A 48 3.88 -3.13 8.06
N GLY A 49 2.91 -2.58 7.31
CA GLY A 49 3.14 -2.00 5.99
C GLY A 49 4.19 -0.89 6.00
N ILE A 50 4.10 0.05 6.94
CA ILE A 50 5.11 1.10 7.13
C ILE A 50 6.47 0.51 7.54
N ALA A 51 6.50 -0.53 8.36
CA ALA A 51 7.73 -1.22 8.72
C ALA A 51 8.40 -1.85 7.50
N PHE A 52 7.63 -2.41 6.57
CA PHE A 52 8.15 -2.92 5.29
C PHE A 52 8.70 -1.81 4.41
N GLU A 53 8.01 -0.66 4.29
CA GLU A 53 8.56 0.51 3.58
C GLU A 53 9.89 0.97 4.21
N THR A 54 9.92 1.08 5.54
CA THR A 54 11.11 1.48 6.30
C THR A 54 12.29 0.55 6.04
N LEU A 55 12.07 -0.76 6.20
CA LEU A 55 13.09 -1.79 5.96
C LEU A 55 13.47 -1.88 4.48
N GLY A 56 12.52 -1.71 3.56
CA GLY A 56 12.76 -1.71 2.12
C GLY A 56 13.71 -0.59 1.72
N TYR A 57 13.46 0.65 2.15
CA TYR A 57 14.38 1.76 1.90
C TYR A 57 15.70 1.63 2.68
N ALA A 58 15.70 1.00 3.86
CA ALA A 58 16.94 0.72 4.58
C ALA A 58 17.84 -0.27 3.82
N LEU A 59 17.25 -1.36 3.29
CA LEU A 59 17.97 -2.30 2.42
C LEU A 59 18.43 -1.64 1.13
N ARG A 60 17.62 -0.73 0.56
CA ARG A 60 18.03 0.10 -0.57
C ARG A 60 19.25 0.97 -0.24
N ALA A 61 19.31 1.55 0.96
CA ALA A 61 20.47 2.31 1.41
C ALA A 61 21.72 1.41 1.58
N VAL A 62 21.54 0.16 2.01
CA VAL A 62 22.64 -0.83 2.01
C VAL A 62 23.10 -1.13 0.58
N SER A 63 22.18 -1.38 -0.35
CA SER A 63 22.52 -1.57 -1.77
C SER A 63 23.25 -0.35 -2.36
N ALA A 64 22.84 0.88 -2.03
CA ALA A 64 23.52 2.09 -2.49
C ALA A 64 25.00 2.16 -2.09
N LYS A 65 25.37 1.61 -0.92
CA LYS A 65 26.78 1.53 -0.47
C LYS A 65 27.60 0.43 -1.16
N GLN A 66 26.95 -0.49 -1.87
CA GLN A 66 27.61 -1.58 -2.57
C GLN A 66 27.98 -1.22 -4.02
N THR A 67 27.64 -0.02 -4.48
CA THR A 67 27.97 0.46 -5.83
C THR A 67 29.47 0.33 -6.12
N PRO A 68 29.89 -0.24 -7.27
CA PRO A 68 29.08 -0.82 -8.36
C PRO A 68 28.82 -2.34 -8.22
N ASN A 69 29.31 -2.98 -7.16
CA ASN A 69 29.24 -4.42 -6.94
C ASN A 69 28.09 -4.82 -6.00
N TRP A 70 26.85 -4.60 -6.47
CA TRP A 70 25.64 -4.90 -5.70
C TRP A 70 25.45 -6.39 -5.43
N SER A 71 25.02 -6.74 -4.22
CA SER A 71 24.60 -8.10 -3.90
C SER A 71 23.09 -8.30 -4.09
N VAL A 72 22.70 -9.53 -4.44
CA VAL A 72 21.30 -9.88 -4.74
C VAL A 72 20.41 -9.75 -3.49
N ALA A 73 20.94 -10.05 -2.30
CA ALA A 73 20.13 -10.10 -1.07
C ALA A 73 19.47 -8.76 -0.69
N PRO A 74 20.19 -7.64 -0.52
CA PRO A 74 19.57 -6.35 -0.20
C PRO A 74 18.68 -5.87 -1.35
N TYR A 75 19.05 -6.11 -2.61
CA TYR A 75 18.23 -5.79 -3.77
C TYR A 75 16.89 -6.55 -3.77
N ALA A 76 16.92 -7.87 -3.62
CA ALA A 76 15.71 -8.67 -3.59
C ALA A 76 14.83 -8.32 -2.38
N GLY A 77 15.46 -8.08 -1.22
CA GLY A 77 14.76 -7.66 -0.01
C GLY A 77 14.07 -6.31 -0.14
N GLN A 78 14.73 -5.27 -0.66
CA GLN A 78 14.06 -3.99 -0.92
C GLN A 78 12.91 -4.15 -1.92
N SER A 79 13.10 -4.90 -3.01
CA SER A 79 12.08 -5.04 -4.04
C SER A 79 10.84 -5.75 -3.50
N LEU A 80 11.03 -6.81 -2.70
CA LEU A 80 9.91 -7.53 -2.10
C LEU A 80 9.17 -6.67 -1.06
N LEU A 81 9.90 -6.01 -0.17
CA LEU A 81 9.29 -5.21 0.90
C LEU A 81 8.55 -3.98 0.38
N LEU A 82 9.13 -3.28 -0.61
CA LEU A 82 8.50 -2.12 -1.26
C LEU A 82 7.30 -2.52 -2.14
N LEU A 83 7.22 -3.78 -2.59
CA LEU A 83 6.00 -4.29 -3.23
C LEU A 83 4.92 -4.66 -2.21
N LEU A 84 5.28 -5.18 -1.03
CA LEU A 84 4.35 -5.68 -0.03
C LEU A 84 3.78 -4.59 0.91
N GLY A 85 4.57 -3.57 1.24
CA GLY A 85 4.14 -2.45 2.08
C GLY A 85 2.81 -1.81 1.62
N PRO A 86 2.69 -1.43 0.33
CA PRO A 86 1.47 -0.82 -0.21
C PRO A 86 0.23 -1.71 -0.15
N SER A 87 0.38 -3.03 -0.29
CA SER A 87 -0.74 -3.97 -0.16
C SER A 87 -1.29 -4.01 1.27
N LEU A 88 -0.41 -3.95 2.29
CA LEU A 88 -0.85 -3.88 3.68
C LEU A 88 -1.49 -2.53 4.04
N LEU A 89 -0.98 -1.45 3.45
CA LEU A 89 -1.57 -0.11 3.57
C LEU A 89 -2.98 -0.10 2.93
N ALA A 90 -3.16 -0.71 1.76
CA ALA A 90 -4.46 -0.86 1.09
C ALA A 90 -5.43 -1.73 1.91
N ALA A 91 -4.98 -2.88 2.42
CA ALA A 91 -5.76 -3.75 3.30
C ALA A 91 -6.35 -2.97 4.50
N SER A 92 -5.55 -2.11 5.11
CA SER A 92 -5.97 -1.28 6.24
C SER A 92 -7.02 -0.24 5.85
N VAL A 93 -6.91 0.36 4.66
CA VAL A 93 -7.92 1.27 4.11
C VAL A 93 -9.28 0.56 3.97
N TYR A 94 -9.30 -0.71 3.55
CA TYR A 94 -10.54 -1.51 3.49
C TYR A 94 -11.15 -1.72 4.88
N MET A 95 -10.31 -2.03 5.87
CA MET A 95 -10.72 -2.23 7.26
C MET A 95 -11.30 -0.97 7.88
N ILE A 96 -10.71 0.20 7.57
CA ILE A 96 -11.22 1.50 8.04
C ILE A 96 -12.57 1.79 7.38
N LEU A 97 -12.72 1.60 6.06
CA LEU A 97 -14.01 1.80 5.39
C LEU A 97 -15.09 0.89 5.99
N GLY A 98 -14.78 -0.39 6.20
CA GLY A 98 -15.71 -1.34 6.82
C GLY A 98 -16.19 -0.88 8.21
N ARG A 99 -15.30 -0.25 8.99
CA ARG A 99 -15.62 0.34 10.29
C ARG A 99 -16.45 1.62 10.18
N ILE A 100 -16.17 2.49 9.20
CA ILE A 100 -17.00 3.68 8.93
C ILE A 100 -18.42 3.25 8.57
N ILE A 101 -18.59 2.25 7.72
CA ILE A 101 -19.93 1.76 7.32
C ILE A 101 -20.70 1.28 8.56
N ARG A 102 -20.07 0.53 9.46
CA ARG A 102 -20.70 0.08 10.72
C ARG A 102 -20.98 1.24 11.67
N LEU A 103 -20.05 2.19 11.81
CA LEU A 103 -20.20 3.35 12.68
C LEU A 103 -21.47 4.14 12.36
N VAL A 104 -21.76 4.33 11.07
CA VAL A 104 -22.94 5.08 10.60
C VAL A 104 -24.16 4.18 10.35
N GLU A 105 -24.11 2.90 10.73
CA GLU A 105 -25.18 1.91 10.48
C GLU A 105 -25.62 1.85 9.01
N GLY A 106 -24.63 2.01 8.13
CA GLY A 106 -24.81 2.16 6.68
C GLY A 106 -24.80 0.86 5.90
N ASP A 107 -24.92 -0.31 6.54
CA ASP A 107 -24.80 -1.62 5.89
C ASP A 107 -25.70 -1.79 4.67
N THR A 108 -26.94 -1.27 4.73
CA THR A 108 -27.90 -1.34 3.62
C THR A 108 -27.61 -0.33 2.50
N ARG A 109 -26.71 0.64 2.74
CA ARG A 109 -26.27 1.63 1.75
C ARG A 109 -25.00 1.16 1.03
N SER A 110 -24.21 0.28 1.63
CA SER A 110 -23.04 -0.32 0.97
C SER A 110 -23.45 -1.40 -0.05
N PRO A 111 -22.90 -1.39 -1.28
CA PRO A 111 -23.08 -2.50 -2.24
C PRO A 111 -22.60 -3.86 -1.72
N ILE A 112 -21.56 -3.85 -0.88
CA ILE A 112 -20.95 -5.06 -0.30
C ILE A 112 -20.93 -4.90 1.22
N ARG A 113 -21.41 -5.93 1.93
CA ARG A 113 -21.38 -5.94 3.40
C ARG A 113 -19.94 -5.75 3.92
N PRO A 114 -19.70 -4.92 4.95
CA PRO A 114 -18.36 -4.60 5.46
C PRO A 114 -17.44 -5.79 5.73
N ALA A 115 -18.00 -6.87 6.31
CA ALA A 115 -17.24 -8.09 6.62
C ALA A 115 -16.78 -8.82 5.34
N LYS A 116 -17.61 -8.85 4.29
CA LYS A 116 -17.24 -9.45 3.00
C LYS A 116 -16.29 -8.54 2.22
N LEU A 117 -16.50 -7.23 2.30
CA LEU A 117 -15.66 -6.21 1.67
C LEU A 117 -14.20 -6.42 2.04
N THR A 118 -13.89 -6.43 3.34
CA THR A 118 -12.51 -6.59 3.82
C THR A 118 -11.91 -7.92 3.35
N LYS A 119 -12.65 -9.03 3.51
CA LYS A 119 -12.17 -10.36 3.12
C LYS A 119 -11.85 -10.46 1.63
N ILE A 120 -12.77 -10.04 0.76
CA ILE A 120 -12.62 -10.14 -0.70
C ILE A 120 -11.40 -9.36 -1.17
N PHE A 121 -11.25 -8.10 -0.73
CA PHE A 121 -10.17 -7.25 -1.21
C PHE A 121 -8.81 -7.64 -0.62
N VAL A 122 -8.75 -8.06 0.64
CA VAL A 122 -7.50 -8.62 1.23
C VAL A 122 -7.09 -9.92 0.52
N THR A 123 -8.03 -10.80 0.17
CA THR A 123 -7.70 -11.99 -0.62
C THR A 123 -7.16 -11.62 -2.01
N GLY A 124 -7.73 -10.61 -2.66
CA GLY A 124 -7.18 -10.05 -3.91
C GLY A 124 -5.74 -9.57 -3.75
N ASP A 125 -5.45 -8.83 -2.68
CA ASP A 125 -4.09 -8.36 -2.37
C ASP A 125 -3.13 -9.53 -2.10
N VAL A 126 -3.53 -10.54 -1.33
CA VAL A 126 -2.70 -11.74 -1.10
C VAL A 126 -2.41 -12.48 -2.40
N LEU A 127 -3.40 -12.67 -3.27
CA LEU A 127 -3.19 -13.30 -4.58
C LEU A 127 -2.23 -12.48 -5.44
N SER A 128 -2.42 -11.16 -5.50
CA SER A 128 -1.54 -10.26 -6.24
C SER A 128 -0.10 -10.33 -5.72
N PHE A 129 0.07 -10.43 -4.41
CA PHE A 129 1.38 -10.53 -3.76
C PHE A 129 2.07 -11.86 -4.07
N LEU A 130 1.35 -12.98 -4.11
CA LEU A 130 1.94 -14.26 -4.50
C LEU A 130 2.50 -14.24 -5.92
N PHE A 131 1.80 -13.60 -6.86
CA PHE A 131 2.30 -13.38 -8.21
C PHE A 131 3.54 -12.49 -8.25
N GLN A 132 3.52 -11.36 -7.51
CA GLN A 132 4.63 -10.41 -7.46
C GLN A 132 5.88 -10.99 -6.78
N SER A 133 5.72 -11.63 -5.63
CA SER A 133 6.81 -12.28 -4.88
C SER A 133 7.39 -13.46 -5.65
N GLY A 134 6.55 -14.31 -6.24
CA GLY A 134 7.00 -15.41 -7.10
C GLY A 134 7.77 -14.90 -8.32
N GLY A 135 7.26 -13.89 -9.01
CA GLY A 135 7.95 -13.28 -10.15
C GLY A 135 9.26 -12.58 -9.76
N GLY A 136 9.28 -11.88 -8.63
CA GLY A 136 10.49 -11.25 -8.08
C GLY A 136 11.56 -12.26 -7.69
N GLY A 137 11.16 -13.37 -7.07
CA GLY A 137 12.06 -14.48 -6.72
C GLY A 137 12.67 -15.17 -7.95
N ILE A 138 11.90 -15.28 -9.04
CA ILE A 138 12.41 -15.77 -10.34
C ILE A 138 13.41 -14.77 -10.93
N LEU A 139 13.09 -13.47 -10.92
CA LEU A 139 13.98 -12.41 -11.45
C LEU A 139 15.32 -12.36 -10.73
N ALA A 140 15.32 -12.45 -9.39
CA ALA A 140 16.53 -12.41 -8.57
C ALA A 140 17.52 -13.54 -8.91
N GLN A 141 17.06 -14.64 -9.53
CA GLN A 141 17.87 -15.81 -9.89
C GLN A 141 17.93 -16.04 -11.41
N ALA A 142 17.39 -15.13 -12.22
CA ALA A 142 17.25 -15.31 -13.66
C ALA A 142 18.60 -15.15 -14.38
N LYS A 143 19.07 -16.25 -14.97
CA LYS A 143 20.28 -16.29 -15.83
C LYS A 143 19.97 -16.35 -17.33
N THR A 144 18.70 -16.48 -17.70
CA THR A 144 18.24 -16.62 -19.08
C THR A 144 17.11 -15.64 -19.37
N SER A 145 17.04 -15.15 -20.60
CA SER A 145 16.00 -14.21 -21.05
C SER A 145 14.58 -14.77 -20.87
N SER A 146 14.41 -16.10 -20.96
CA SER A 146 13.12 -16.76 -20.70
C SER A 146 12.66 -16.62 -19.24
N LYS A 147 13.57 -16.78 -18.27
CA LYS A 147 13.27 -16.62 -16.84
C LYS A 147 13.01 -15.16 -16.48
N VAL A 148 13.74 -14.22 -17.11
CA VAL A 148 13.49 -12.78 -16.95
C VAL A 148 12.05 -12.44 -17.38
N LYS A 149 11.67 -12.82 -18.60
CA LYS A 149 10.31 -12.60 -19.13
C LYS A 149 9.23 -13.25 -18.28
N LEU A 150 9.47 -14.46 -17.77
CA LEU A 150 8.53 -15.15 -16.88
C LEU A 150 8.32 -14.36 -15.58
N GLY A 151 9.41 -13.92 -14.94
CA GLY A 151 9.34 -13.17 -13.69
C GLY A 151 8.66 -11.81 -13.86
N GLU A 152 9.01 -11.05 -14.91
CA GLU A 152 8.34 -9.79 -15.27
C GLU A 152 6.84 -10.00 -15.51
N ARG A 153 6.47 -11.02 -16.30
CA ARG A 153 5.06 -11.33 -16.59
C ARG A 153 4.26 -11.69 -15.34
N MET A 154 4.83 -12.48 -14.43
CA MET A 154 4.18 -12.81 -13.17
C MET A 154 3.95 -11.57 -12.31
N ILE A 155 4.93 -10.67 -12.20
CA ILE A 155 4.78 -9.40 -11.47
C ILE A 155 3.68 -8.55 -12.10
N ILE A 156 3.68 -8.38 -13.42
CA ILE A 156 2.67 -7.60 -14.15
C ILE A 156 1.26 -8.15 -13.89
N ILE A 157 1.07 -9.48 -13.93
CA ILE A 157 -0.23 -10.11 -13.63
C ILE A 157 -0.67 -9.75 -12.21
N GLY A 158 0.22 -9.89 -11.22
CA GLY A 158 -0.08 -9.53 -9.84
C GLY A 158 -0.50 -8.06 -9.70
N LEU A 159 0.26 -7.14 -10.30
CA LEU A 159 -0.05 -5.71 -10.27
C LEU A 159 -1.41 -5.38 -10.91
N PHE A 160 -1.78 -6.03 -12.03
CA PHE A 160 -3.10 -5.85 -12.63
C PHE A 160 -4.23 -6.37 -11.73
N VAL A 161 -4.05 -7.54 -11.12
CA VAL A 161 -5.02 -8.06 -10.13
C VAL A 161 -5.22 -7.05 -9.00
N GLN A 162 -4.12 -6.51 -8.46
CA GLN A 162 -4.17 -5.50 -7.41
C GLN A 162 -4.93 -4.24 -7.84
N ILE A 163 -4.62 -3.67 -9.01
CA ILE A 163 -5.32 -2.47 -9.53
C ILE A 163 -6.81 -2.72 -9.72
N ILE A 164 -7.20 -3.86 -10.29
CA ILE A 164 -8.62 -4.16 -10.54
C ILE A 164 -9.37 -4.27 -9.22
N PHE A 165 -8.88 -5.05 -8.27
CA PHE A 165 -9.53 -5.20 -6.96
C PHE A 165 -9.59 -3.86 -6.22
N PHE A 166 -8.50 -3.08 -6.23
CA PHE A 166 -8.46 -1.78 -5.58
C PHE A 166 -9.39 -0.75 -6.24
N GLY A 167 -9.48 -0.75 -7.57
CA GLY A 167 -10.39 0.11 -8.32
C GLY A 167 -11.86 -0.21 -8.03
N VAL A 168 -12.21 -1.50 -7.95
CA VAL A 168 -13.55 -1.93 -7.53
C VAL A 168 -13.84 -1.47 -6.09
N PHE A 169 -12.88 -1.60 -5.17
CA PHE A 169 -13.02 -1.08 -3.82
C PHE A 169 -13.32 0.43 -3.79
N MET A 170 -12.57 1.23 -4.55
CA MET A 170 -12.80 2.67 -4.64
C MET A 170 -14.20 2.99 -5.18
N ALA A 171 -14.67 2.24 -6.18
CA ALA A 171 -16.03 2.39 -6.70
C ALA A 171 -17.10 2.03 -5.64
N VAL A 172 -16.91 0.94 -4.89
CA VAL A 172 -17.82 0.56 -3.79
C VAL A 172 -17.86 1.64 -2.71
N SER A 173 -16.69 2.20 -2.35
CA SER A 173 -16.59 3.31 -1.40
C SER A 173 -17.34 4.56 -1.89
N ALA A 174 -17.18 4.93 -3.16
CA ALA A 174 -17.88 6.06 -3.76
C ALA A 174 -19.40 5.86 -3.79
N VAL A 175 -19.86 4.66 -4.14
CA VAL A 175 -21.30 4.32 -4.15
C VAL A 175 -21.87 4.35 -2.74
N PHE A 176 -21.15 3.79 -1.75
CA PHE A 176 -21.55 3.87 -0.34
C PHE A 176 -21.69 5.33 0.10
N HIS A 177 -20.67 6.15 -0.13
CA HIS A 177 -20.65 7.56 0.28
C HIS A 177 -21.79 8.37 -0.34
N ARG A 178 -22.06 8.15 -1.64
CA ARG A 178 -23.18 8.81 -2.30
C ARG A 178 -24.51 8.37 -1.70
N ARG A 179 -24.73 7.06 -1.49
CA ARG A 179 -25.99 6.52 -0.96
C ARG A 179 -26.27 6.96 0.48
N ILE A 180 -25.24 7.09 1.32
CA ILE A 180 -25.42 7.57 2.71
C ILE A 180 -25.70 9.07 2.74
N ARG A 181 -25.19 9.88 1.80
CA ARG A 181 -25.57 11.29 1.67
C ARG A 181 -26.96 11.49 1.09
N ASP A 182 -27.34 10.68 0.09
CA ASP A 182 -28.67 10.73 -0.53
C ASP A 182 -29.78 10.27 0.45
N ARG A 183 -29.48 9.28 1.29
CA ARG A 183 -30.42 8.69 2.27
C ARG A 183 -29.70 8.43 3.61
N PRO A 184 -29.46 9.49 4.40
CA PRO A 184 -28.74 9.39 5.66
C PRO A 184 -29.46 8.49 6.66
N THR A 185 -28.69 7.87 7.55
CA THR A 185 -29.21 7.18 8.74
C THR A 185 -29.32 8.18 9.87
N GLU A 186 -30.20 7.92 10.85
CA GLU A 186 -30.31 8.74 12.06
C GLU A 186 -28.95 8.84 12.76
N THR A 187 -28.23 7.73 12.84
CA THR A 187 -26.86 7.66 13.37
C THR A 187 -25.88 8.54 12.57
N SER A 188 -25.93 8.56 11.23
CA SER A 188 -25.02 9.40 10.43
C SER A 188 -25.19 10.90 10.65
N ILE A 189 -26.40 11.33 11.00
CA ILE A 189 -26.75 12.74 11.27
C ILE A 189 -26.44 13.10 12.73
N GLY A 190 -26.72 12.18 13.67
CA GLY A 190 -26.57 12.41 15.11
C GLY A 190 -25.14 12.27 15.64
N LEU A 191 -24.20 11.73 14.85
CA LEU A 191 -22.80 11.60 15.24
C LEU A 191 -22.09 12.97 15.24
N ALA A 192 -21.57 13.37 16.39
CA ALA A 192 -20.70 14.56 16.50
C ALA A 192 -19.31 14.35 15.88
N VAL A 193 -18.91 13.09 15.62
CA VAL A 193 -17.61 12.76 15.06
C VAL A 193 -17.55 12.98 13.54
N PRO A 194 -16.46 13.54 13.00
CA PRO A 194 -16.36 13.93 11.58
C PRO A 194 -16.03 12.71 10.68
N TRP A 195 -16.96 11.76 10.57
CA TRP A 195 -16.77 10.53 9.80
C TRP A 195 -16.57 10.76 8.29
N GLU A 196 -17.22 11.79 7.72
CA GLU A 196 -17.01 12.17 6.32
C GLU A 196 -15.59 12.69 6.07
N ARG A 197 -15.00 13.40 7.04
CA ARG A 197 -13.61 13.87 6.92
C ARG A 197 -12.65 12.68 6.86
N LEU A 198 -12.87 11.66 7.69
CA LEU A 198 -12.08 10.43 7.63
C LEU A 198 -12.23 9.73 6.28
N LEU A 199 -13.45 9.69 5.74
CA LEU A 199 -13.71 9.12 4.42
C LEU A 199 -13.01 9.89 3.28
N MET A 200 -12.95 11.22 3.37
CA MET A 200 -12.18 12.04 2.43
C MET A 200 -10.68 11.76 2.51
N VAL A 201 -10.13 11.59 3.72
CA VAL A 201 -8.73 11.19 3.92
C VAL A 201 -8.48 9.80 3.34
N LEU A 202 -9.43 8.86 3.47
CA LEU A 202 -9.34 7.55 2.81
C LEU A 202 -9.33 7.68 1.29
N TYR A 203 -10.09 8.60 0.69
CA TYR A 203 -10.02 8.81 -0.76
C TYR A 203 -8.67 9.36 -1.20
N VAL A 204 -8.09 10.31 -0.46
CA VAL A 204 -6.76 10.83 -0.76
C VAL A 204 -5.73 9.71 -0.66
N ALA A 205 -5.72 8.95 0.44
CA ALA A 205 -4.82 7.80 0.60
C ALA A 205 -5.01 6.76 -0.51
N SER A 206 -6.26 6.45 -0.86
CA SER A 206 -6.58 5.51 -1.94
C SER A 206 -6.12 6.00 -3.31
N ALA A 207 -6.31 7.28 -3.61
CA ALA A 207 -5.84 7.86 -4.86
C ALA A 207 -4.31 7.78 -4.98
N LEU A 208 -3.57 8.08 -3.90
CA LEU A 208 -2.11 7.97 -3.87
C LEU A 208 -1.63 6.52 -4.10
N ILE A 209 -2.24 5.54 -3.43
CA ILE A 209 -1.94 4.11 -3.62
C ILE A 209 -2.28 3.66 -5.05
N MET A 210 -3.37 4.16 -5.63
CA MET A 210 -3.78 3.84 -6.99
C MET A 210 -2.78 4.38 -8.02
N VAL A 211 -2.40 5.66 -7.91
CA VAL A 211 -1.40 6.27 -8.81
C VAL A 211 -0.08 5.51 -8.74
N ARG A 212 0.38 5.16 -7.53
CA ARG A 212 1.55 4.30 -7.32
C ARG A 212 1.40 2.95 -8.04
N SER A 213 0.25 2.30 -7.91
CA SER A 213 0.00 0.98 -8.52
C SER A 213 0.04 1.04 -10.05
N ILE A 214 -0.54 2.09 -10.63
CA ILE A 214 -0.48 2.36 -12.09
C ILE A 214 0.97 2.61 -12.53
N TYR A 215 1.73 3.43 -11.78
CA TYR A 215 3.14 3.65 -12.03
C TYR A 215 3.93 2.33 -12.04
N ARG A 216 3.70 1.46 -11.05
CA ARG A 216 4.38 0.15 -10.99
C ARG A 216 4.05 -0.75 -12.18
N VAL A 217 2.80 -0.76 -12.64
CA VAL A 217 2.45 -1.47 -13.88
C VAL A 217 3.20 -0.88 -15.07
N ALA A 218 3.21 0.44 -15.23
CA ALA A 218 3.93 1.10 -16.32
C ALA A 218 5.44 0.82 -16.29
N GLU A 219 6.04 0.85 -15.10
CA GLU A 219 7.45 0.54 -14.85
C GLU A 219 7.80 -0.88 -15.31
N TYR A 220 7.01 -1.89 -14.92
CA TYR A 220 7.26 -3.28 -15.32
C TYR A 220 6.90 -3.57 -16.79
N ILE A 221 5.92 -2.87 -17.37
CA ILE A 221 5.61 -3.00 -18.81
C ILE A 221 6.74 -2.45 -19.68
N GLN A 222 7.34 -1.31 -19.30
CA GLN A 222 8.52 -0.79 -20.01
C GLN A 222 9.74 -1.72 -19.85
N GLY A 223 9.76 -2.51 -18.78
CA GLY A 223 10.80 -3.49 -18.48
C GLY A 223 12.16 -2.85 -18.14
N SER A 224 13.18 -3.69 -18.01
CA SER A 224 14.50 -3.24 -17.54
C SER A 224 15.17 -2.17 -18.40
N GLN A 225 14.91 -2.13 -19.71
CA GLN A 225 15.48 -1.11 -20.61
C GLN A 225 14.68 0.20 -20.62
N GLY A 226 13.55 0.25 -19.90
CA GLY A 226 12.63 1.38 -19.87
C GLY A 226 13.17 2.60 -19.14
N SER A 227 12.74 3.79 -19.59
CA SER A 227 13.09 5.06 -18.95
C SER A 227 12.71 5.14 -17.47
N LEU A 228 11.62 4.48 -17.07
CA LEU A 228 11.12 4.46 -15.69
C LEU A 228 12.02 3.65 -14.75
N GLN A 229 12.49 2.48 -15.17
CA GLN A 229 13.46 1.70 -14.39
C GLN A 229 14.89 2.23 -14.53
N GLY A 230 15.19 2.98 -15.60
CA GLY A 230 16.50 3.57 -15.85
C GLY A 230 16.82 4.80 -14.99
N HIS A 231 15.82 5.47 -14.42
CA HIS A 231 16.03 6.68 -13.60
C HIS A 231 15.48 6.52 -12.19
N GLU A 232 16.36 6.68 -11.21
CA GLU A 232 16.02 6.55 -9.80
C GLU A 232 14.95 7.55 -9.32
N VAL A 233 14.85 8.72 -9.94
CA VAL A 233 13.92 9.76 -9.51
C VAL A 233 12.46 9.25 -9.50
N PHE A 234 12.10 8.38 -10.45
CA PHE A 234 10.73 7.91 -10.57
C PHE A 234 10.28 7.03 -9.41
N ILE A 235 11.15 6.14 -8.89
CA ILE A 235 10.81 5.33 -7.71
C ILE A 235 10.61 6.22 -6.48
N TYR A 236 11.41 7.26 -6.29
CA TYR A 236 11.20 8.15 -5.14
C TYR A 236 9.94 8.99 -5.27
N VAL A 237 9.65 9.56 -6.45
CA VAL A 237 8.49 10.44 -6.65
C VAL A 237 7.17 9.66 -6.69
N PHE A 238 7.11 8.58 -7.47
CA PHE A 238 5.86 7.86 -7.76
C PHE A 238 5.63 6.62 -6.90
N ASP A 239 6.56 6.29 -6.00
CA ASP A 239 6.36 5.25 -5.00
C ASP A 239 6.58 5.82 -3.60
N ALA A 240 7.82 6.16 -3.25
CA ALA A 240 8.19 6.55 -1.90
C ALA A 240 7.38 7.76 -1.38
N THR A 241 7.32 8.84 -2.16
CA THR A 241 6.61 10.06 -1.78
C THR A 241 5.10 9.83 -1.68
N LEU A 242 4.49 9.13 -2.64
CA LEU A 242 3.04 8.87 -2.61
C LEU A 242 2.64 8.04 -1.39
N MET A 243 3.40 6.99 -1.08
CA MET A 243 3.15 6.14 0.08
C MET A 243 3.38 6.90 1.39
N LEU A 244 4.45 7.69 1.49
CA LEU A 244 4.74 8.51 2.67
C LEU A 244 3.65 9.56 2.91
N LEU A 245 3.19 10.26 1.86
CA LEU A 245 2.10 11.23 1.97
C LEU A 245 0.79 10.57 2.43
N GLY A 246 0.47 9.37 1.93
CA GLY A 246 -0.70 8.61 2.40
C GLY A 246 -0.59 8.24 3.88
N CYS A 247 0.60 7.81 4.32
CA CYS A 247 0.87 7.51 5.72
C CYS A 247 0.74 8.75 6.62
N LEU A 248 1.26 9.90 6.18
CA LEU A 248 1.17 11.17 6.90
C LEU A 248 -0.28 11.68 6.98
N ALA A 249 -1.05 11.57 5.91
CA ALA A 249 -2.46 11.96 5.90
C ALA A 249 -3.27 11.20 6.97
N LEU A 250 -3.05 9.89 7.09
CA LEU A 250 -3.64 9.06 8.13
C LEU A 250 -3.00 9.26 9.51
N ASN A 251 -1.79 9.79 9.60
CA ASN A 251 -1.17 10.14 10.88
C ASN A 251 -1.84 11.40 11.46
N ILE A 252 -2.14 12.39 10.62
CA ILE A 252 -2.80 13.65 11.00
C ILE A 252 -4.27 13.40 11.36
N CYS A 253 -5.00 12.69 10.49
CA CYS A 253 -6.40 12.33 10.70
C CYS A 253 -6.48 10.85 11.08
N HIS A 254 -6.01 10.52 12.29
CA HIS A 254 -5.94 9.13 12.71
C HIS A 254 -7.33 8.52 12.87
N PRO A 255 -7.61 7.33 12.28
CA PRO A 255 -8.94 6.72 12.29
C PRO A 255 -9.52 6.53 13.70
N SER A 256 -8.68 6.36 14.71
CA SER A 256 -9.15 6.21 16.10
C SER A 256 -9.89 7.43 16.62
N GLN A 257 -9.61 8.65 16.14
CA GLN A 257 -10.31 9.86 16.58
C GLN A 257 -11.82 9.82 16.29
N VAL A 258 -12.22 9.05 15.27
CA VAL A 258 -13.63 8.91 14.85
C VAL A 258 -14.22 7.58 15.34
N LEU A 259 -13.39 6.53 15.44
CA LEU A 259 -13.85 5.18 15.74
C LEU A 259 -13.89 4.85 17.24
N GLN A 260 -13.37 5.72 18.11
CA GLN A 260 -13.31 5.52 19.57
C GLN A 260 -14.68 5.51 20.26
N ASP A 261 -15.65 6.25 19.70
CA ASP A 261 -16.87 6.66 20.41
C ASP A 261 -17.91 5.53 20.61
N LYS A 262 -17.72 4.35 20.00
CA LYS A 262 -18.69 3.23 20.09
C LYS A 262 -18.09 1.87 20.49
N GLY A 263 -16.83 1.80 20.95
CA GLY A 263 -16.24 0.51 21.36
C GLY A 263 -16.05 -0.51 20.21
N LEU A 264 -16.09 -0.06 18.95
CA LEU A 264 -15.90 -0.88 17.74
C LEU A 264 -14.44 -1.38 17.53
N TYR A 265 -13.63 -1.33 18.58
CA TYR A 265 -12.24 -1.79 18.58
C TYR A 265 -12.14 -3.32 18.51
N ASP A 266 -13.03 -4.00 19.23
CA ASP A 266 -12.92 -5.43 19.51
C ASP A 266 -13.85 -6.30 18.65
N GLU A 267 -14.75 -5.72 17.85
CA GLU A 267 -15.53 -6.53 16.92
C GLU A 267 -14.65 -7.04 15.77
N PRO A 268 -14.53 -8.37 15.60
CA PRO A 268 -13.90 -8.93 14.42
C PRO A 268 -14.66 -8.45 13.18
N LEU A 269 -13.90 -7.90 12.21
CA LEU A 269 -14.33 -7.96 10.80
C LEU A 269 -13.97 -9.33 10.18
N VAL A 270 -13.17 -10.12 10.92
CA VAL A 270 -12.65 -11.45 10.56
C VAL A 270 -13.72 -12.51 10.74
#